data_AF-H5T9P0-F1
#
_entry.id   AF-H5T9P0-F1
#
_cell.length_a   1.000
_cell.length_b   1.000
_cell.length_c   1.000
_cell.angle_alpha   90.00
_cell.angle_beta   90.00
_cell.angle_gamma   90.00
#
_symmetry.space_group_name_H-M   'P 1'
#
loop_
_entity.id
_entity.type
_entity.pdbx_description
1 polymer ?
#
loop_
_entity_poly.entity_id
_entity_poly.type
_entity_poly.pdbx_seq_one_letter_code
_entity_poly.pdbx_strand_id
1 'polypeptide(L)'
;MREHICIRNPEYVAGTNSKPEVGVFTQARKNQRPSPWGKISEGETVWMKWSGGPVVAKAKVSGYRQIMNCTASQLKSAVAGFALHDLDDYWSSLSNEFNALVIYLDNEEWLASPIDLVGRSYGSSWVVLPDSDSVKRWMTESKAPEKVVKDPRGLRTARPKLRFEVFRRDSYKCQYCGRAAPEYPLHVDHILPWSKGGETVIKNLVTACSECNLGKSNRPA
;
A
#
# COMPACT_ATOMS: atom_id res chain seq x y z
N MET A 1 -2.42 21.53 13.74
CA MET A 1 -3.11 21.04 12.53
C MET A 1 -3.13 19.53 12.61
N ARG A 2 -4.22 18.85 12.23
CA ARG A 2 -4.29 17.39 12.29
C ARG A 2 -3.46 16.78 11.17
N GLU A 3 -3.03 15.56 11.38
CA GLU A 3 -2.33 14.76 10.38
C GLU A 3 -3.01 13.39 10.25
N HIS A 4 -2.63 12.64 9.23
CA HIS A 4 -3.29 11.38 8.89
C HIS A 4 -2.29 10.31 8.51
N ILE A 5 -2.69 9.05 8.68
CA ILE A 5 -1.98 7.91 8.09
C ILE A 5 -2.92 7.18 7.15
N CYS A 6 -2.55 7.15 5.88
CA CYS A 6 -3.18 6.34 4.85
C CYS A 6 -2.42 5.01 4.74
N ILE A 7 -3.06 3.91 5.13
CA ILE A 7 -2.48 2.58 5.06
C ILE A 7 -2.94 1.90 3.77
N ARG A 8 -1.98 1.46 2.94
CA ARG A 8 -2.25 0.88 1.62
C ARG A 8 -1.61 -0.49 1.47
N ASN A 9 -2.19 -1.33 0.62
CA ASN A 9 -1.58 -2.59 0.24
C ASN A 9 -0.56 -2.35 -0.90
N PRO A 10 0.68 -2.84 -0.78
CA PRO A 10 1.75 -2.61 -1.78
C PRO A 10 1.49 -3.26 -3.13
N GLU A 11 0.61 -4.26 -3.18
CA GLU A 11 0.28 -5.03 -4.38
C GLU A 11 -0.63 -4.28 -5.36
N TYR A 12 -1.23 -3.16 -4.92
CA TYR A 12 -2.23 -2.39 -5.67
C TYR A 12 -1.84 -0.92 -5.87
N VAL A 13 -0.56 -0.58 -5.72
CA VAL A 13 -0.13 0.80 -5.95
C VAL A 13 0.44 0.98 -7.34
N ALA A 14 -0.14 1.97 -8.01
CA ALA A 14 0.18 2.38 -9.36
C ALA A 14 1.39 3.33 -9.41
N GLY A 15 2.04 3.38 -10.58
CA GLY A 15 2.98 4.44 -10.98
C GLY A 15 4.46 4.03 -11.02
N THR A 16 5.35 5.02 -11.02
CA THR A 16 6.81 4.85 -11.20
C THR A 16 7.60 5.29 -9.97
N ASN A 17 8.89 4.94 -9.86
CA ASN A 17 9.79 5.45 -8.82
C ASN A 17 9.86 6.99 -8.73
N SER A 18 9.47 7.69 -9.80
CA SER A 18 9.37 9.16 -9.88
C SER A 18 7.94 9.71 -9.75
N LYS A 19 6.93 8.84 -9.85
CA LYS A 19 5.52 9.22 -9.97
C LYS A 19 4.60 8.04 -9.61
N PRO A 20 4.58 7.60 -8.36
CA PRO A 20 3.55 6.68 -7.91
C PRO A 20 2.22 7.42 -8.01
N GLU A 21 1.27 6.85 -8.75
CA GLU A 21 -0.03 7.47 -8.96
C GLU A 21 -0.94 7.08 -7.83
N VAL A 22 -0.97 7.97 -6.85
CA VAL A 22 -1.71 7.76 -5.62
C VAL A 22 -2.58 8.97 -5.27
N GLY A 23 -2.88 9.78 -6.28
CA GLY A 23 -3.63 11.03 -6.16
C GLY A 23 -5.07 10.87 -5.67
N VAL A 24 -5.57 9.64 -5.54
CA VAL A 24 -6.87 9.38 -4.93
C VAL A 24 -6.84 8.21 -3.95
N PHE A 25 -7.64 8.33 -2.90
CA PHE A 25 -7.95 7.28 -1.94
C PHE A 25 -9.46 7.14 -1.81
N THR A 26 -9.94 5.90 -1.79
CA THR A 26 -11.35 5.59 -1.59
C THR A 26 -11.56 4.60 -0.45
N GLN A 27 -12.65 4.77 0.30
CA GLN A 27 -13.18 3.75 1.21
C GLN A 27 -14.69 3.61 1.02
N ALA A 28 -15.17 2.37 0.99
CA ALA A 28 -16.58 2.02 0.98
C ALA A 28 -16.93 1.19 2.22
N ARG A 29 -18.03 1.54 2.90
CA ARG A 29 -18.53 0.85 4.11
C ARG A 29 -20.06 0.76 4.07
N LYS A 30 -20.61 -0.45 4.08
CA LYS A 30 -22.06 -0.69 3.92
C LYS A 30 -22.91 -0.01 5.01
N ASN A 31 -22.57 -0.22 6.27
CA ASN A 31 -23.43 0.16 7.41
C ASN A 31 -22.83 1.26 8.30
N GLN A 32 -21.71 1.86 7.90
CA GLN A 32 -20.96 2.79 8.75
C GLN A 32 -20.33 3.87 7.89
N ARG A 33 -20.02 5.03 8.48
CA ARG A 33 -19.24 6.09 7.82
C ARG A 33 -17.76 5.68 7.76
N PRO A 34 -17.11 5.71 6.59
CA PRO A 34 -15.68 5.44 6.48
C PRO A 34 -14.80 6.39 7.30
N SER A 35 -13.62 5.97 7.73
CA SER A 35 -12.65 6.89 8.34
C SER A 35 -11.91 7.65 7.22
N PRO A 36 -11.63 8.97 7.35
CA PRO A 36 -11.83 9.87 8.50
C PRO A 36 -13.09 10.77 8.40
N TRP A 37 -14.31 10.20 8.38
CA TRP A 37 -15.52 11.01 8.15
C TRP A 37 -15.67 12.21 9.09
N GLY A 38 -15.80 13.42 8.53
CA GLY A 38 -15.94 14.67 9.30
C GLY A 38 -14.68 15.08 10.06
N LYS A 39 -13.56 14.39 9.84
CA LYS A 39 -12.27 14.62 10.51
C LYS A 39 -11.15 14.84 9.49
N ILE A 40 -11.46 15.43 8.35
CA ILE A 40 -10.50 15.75 7.30
C ILE A 40 -10.72 17.17 6.78
N SER A 41 -9.65 17.85 6.40
CA SER A 41 -9.67 19.19 5.84
C SER A 41 -8.53 19.34 4.81
N GLU A 42 -8.71 20.24 3.84
CA GLU A 42 -7.68 20.55 2.85
C GLU A 42 -6.42 21.11 3.53
N GLY A 43 -5.25 20.81 2.96
CA GLY A 43 -3.94 21.20 3.47
C GLY A 43 -3.38 20.31 4.60
N GLU A 44 -4.21 19.44 5.21
CA GLU A 44 -3.76 18.48 6.21
C GLU A 44 -2.75 17.48 5.61
N THR A 45 -1.75 17.10 6.41
CA THR A 45 -0.70 16.16 5.97
C THR A 45 -1.21 14.73 6.04
N VAL A 46 -0.93 13.94 5.00
CA VAL A 46 -1.23 12.51 4.95
C VAL A 46 0.06 11.73 4.78
N TRP A 47 0.40 10.91 5.76
CA TRP A 47 1.52 9.97 5.70
C TRP A 47 1.06 8.66 5.08
N MET A 48 1.81 8.18 4.10
CA MET A 48 1.49 6.96 3.38
C MET A 48 2.29 5.80 3.94
N LYS A 49 1.58 4.80 4.44
CA LYS A 49 2.14 3.61 5.08
C LYS A 49 1.76 2.36 4.30
N TRP A 50 2.70 1.44 4.14
CA TRP A 50 2.36 0.10 3.68
C TRP A 50 1.69 -0.73 4.75
N SER A 51 0.69 -1.51 4.37
CA SER A 51 0.07 -2.57 5.18
C SER A 51 1.16 -3.50 5.72
N GLY A 52 1.29 -3.53 7.05
CA GLY A 52 2.33 -4.26 7.76
C GLY A 52 3.77 -3.72 7.61
N GLY A 53 3.99 -2.70 6.76
CA GLY A 53 5.30 -2.13 6.42
C GLY A 53 5.50 -0.69 6.90
N PRO A 54 6.53 -0.01 6.39
CA PRO A 54 6.93 1.33 6.83
C PRO A 54 6.04 2.44 6.26
N VAL A 55 6.20 3.65 6.80
CA VAL A 55 5.80 4.90 6.15
C VAL A 55 6.83 5.25 5.09
N VAL A 56 6.38 5.61 3.89
CA VAL A 56 7.26 5.76 2.72
C VAL A 56 7.11 7.08 1.99
N ALA A 57 5.99 7.77 2.20
CA ALA A 57 5.73 9.05 1.57
C ALA A 57 4.82 9.90 2.46
N LYS A 58 4.72 11.17 2.10
CA LYS A 58 3.72 12.10 2.63
C LYS A 58 3.09 12.86 1.47
N ALA A 59 1.85 13.28 1.63
CA ALA A 59 1.12 14.10 0.67
C ALA A 59 0.26 15.13 1.41
N LYS A 60 -0.42 15.98 0.64
CA LYS A 60 -1.38 16.98 1.14
C LYS A 60 -2.78 16.66 0.65
N VAL A 61 -3.77 16.81 1.53
CA VAL A 61 -5.17 16.75 1.13
C VAL A 61 -5.49 17.97 0.27
N SER A 62 -5.95 17.76 -0.96
CA SER A 62 -6.39 18.83 -1.86
C SER A 62 -7.90 18.93 -2.00
N GLY A 63 -8.61 17.87 -1.62
CA GLY A 63 -10.05 17.86 -1.54
C GLY A 63 -10.56 16.52 -1.04
N TYR A 64 -11.85 16.46 -0.72
CA TYR A 64 -12.51 15.21 -0.33
C TYR A 64 -14.00 15.26 -0.63
N ARG A 65 -14.61 14.08 -0.79
CA ARG A 65 -16.06 13.90 -0.94
C ARG A 65 -16.57 12.84 0.01
N GLN A 66 -17.65 13.12 0.72
CA GLN A 66 -18.29 12.18 1.64
C GLN A 66 -19.70 11.90 1.12
N ILE A 67 -19.98 10.65 0.74
CA ILE A 67 -21.20 10.28 0.02
C ILE A 67 -21.93 9.23 0.86
N MET A 68 -23.10 9.57 1.38
CA MET A 68 -24.00 8.60 2.03
C MET A 68 -24.77 7.82 0.97
N ASN A 69 -25.08 6.55 1.21
CA ASN A 69 -25.90 5.72 0.32
C ASN A 69 -25.39 5.73 -1.14
N CYS A 70 -24.08 5.69 -1.28
CA CYS A 70 -23.36 5.70 -2.54
C CYS A 70 -23.50 4.35 -3.28
N THR A 71 -23.50 4.45 -4.60
CA THR A 71 -23.39 3.31 -5.51
C THR A 71 -21.97 3.23 -6.11
N ALA A 72 -21.62 2.09 -6.71
CA ALA A 72 -20.35 1.92 -7.41
C ALA A 72 -20.18 2.94 -8.55
N SER A 73 -21.24 3.23 -9.32
CA SER A 73 -21.22 4.20 -10.42
C SER A 73 -20.92 5.64 -9.94
N GLN A 74 -21.55 6.05 -8.84
CA GLN A 74 -21.29 7.36 -8.22
C GLN A 74 -19.85 7.47 -7.71
N LEU A 75 -19.33 6.42 -7.06
CA LEU A 75 -17.95 6.41 -6.59
C LEU A 75 -16.95 6.39 -7.74
N LYS A 76 -17.21 5.61 -8.79
CA LYS A 76 -16.40 5.57 -10.02
C LYS A 76 -16.32 6.95 -10.66
N SER A 77 -17.45 7.63 -10.81
CA SER A 77 -17.51 9.01 -11.35
C SER A 77 -16.71 10.01 -10.50
N ALA A 78 -16.67 9.82 -9.18
CA ALA A 78 -15.92 10.71 -8.27
C ALA A 78 -14.40 10.58 -8.40
N VAL A 79 -13.89 9.51 -9.03
CA VAL A 79 -12.47 9.29 -9.28
C VAL A 79 -12.12 9.37 -10.77
N ALA A 80 -13.00 9.95 -11.59
CA ALA A 80 -12.72 10.18 -13.00
C ALA A 80 -11.41 10.96 -13.20
N GLY A 81 -10.57 10.49 -14.13
CA GLY A 81 -9.24 11.04 -14.39
C GLY A 81 -8.10 10.46 -13.54
N PHE A 82 -8.40 9.57 -12.58
CA PHE A 82 -7.38 8.81 -11.85
C PHE A 82 -7.35 7.35 -12.35
N ALA A 83 -6.17 6.70 -12.31
CA ALA A 83 -6.02 5.31 -12.72
C ALA A 83 -6.99 4.32 -12.05
N LEU A 84 -7.43 4.62 -10.82
CA LEU A 84 -8.45 3.83 -10.12
C LEU A 84 -9.77 3.74 -10.89
N HIS A 85 -10.12 4.77 -11.68
CA HIS A 85 -11.32 4.79 -12.51
C HIS A 85 -11.39 3.59 -13.46
N ASP A 86 -10.25 3.17 -14.00
CA ASP A 86 -10.21 2.16 -15.07
C ASP A 86 -10.04 0.73 -14.55
N LEU A 87 -10.11 0.53 -13.22
CA LEU A 87 -10.04 -0.79 -12.58
C LEU A 87 -11.42 -1.42 -12.43
N ASP A 88 -11.93 -2.05 -13.49
CA ASP A 88 -13.27 -2.67 -13.51
C ASP A 88 -13.49 -3.76 -12.43
N ASP A 89 -12.46 -4.54 -12.10
CA ASP A 89 -12.52 -5.54 -11.03
C ASP A 89 -12.75 -4.90 -9.66
N TYR A 90 -12.17 -3.72 -9.41
CA TYR A 90 -12.37 -2.97 -8.17
C TYR A 90 -13.85 -2.60 -8.03
N TRP A 91 -14.45 -2.04 -9.08
CA TRP A 91 -15.85 -1.60 -9.08
C TRP A 91 -16.83 -2.76 -8.93
N SER A 92 -16.54 -3.88 -9.58
CA SER A 92 -17.37 -5.09 -9.53
C SER A 92 -17.35 -5.78 -8.16
N SER A 93 -16.32 -5.50 -7.35
CA SER A 93 -16.19 -6.04 -5.99
C SER A 93 -17.04 -5.32 -4.93
N LEU A 94 -17.59 -4.15 -5.25
CA LEU A 94 -18.32 -3.31 -4.29
C LEU A 94 -19.75 -3.80 -4.08
N SER A 95 -20.29 -3.56 -2.88
CA SER A 95 -21.71 -3.82 -2.58
C SER A 95 -22.63 -2.87 -3.36
N ASN A 96 -23.91 -3.24 -3.52
CA ASN A 96 -24.90 -2.41 -4.23
C ASN A 96 -25.08 -1.01 -3.64
N GLU A 97 -24.97 -0.88 -2.31
CA GLU A 97 -25.12 0.38 -1.58
C GLU A 97 -24.12 0.42 -0.41
N PHE A 98 -23.49 1.58 -0.20
CA PHE A 98 -22.52 1.81 0.87
C PHE A 98 -22.31 3.31 1.13
N ASN A 99 -21.79 3.67 2.30
CA ASN A 99 -21.23 5.01 2.51
C ASN A 99 -19.81 5.06 1.95
N ALA A 100 -19.49 6.13 1.23
CA ALA A 100 -18.22 6.28 0.54
C ALA A 100 -17.48 7.54 0.98
N LEU A 101 -16.15 7.45 0.96
CA LEU A 101 -15.25 8.58 1.15
C LEU A 101 -14.22 8.57 0.03
N VAL A 102 -14.04 9.73 -0.60
CA VAL A 102 -13.00 9.99 -1.60
C VAL A 102 -12.10 11.09 -1.06
N ILE A 103 -10.79 10.89 -1.15
CA ILE A 103 -9.79 11.88 -0.73
C ILE A 103 -8.81 12.06 -1.89
N TYR A 104 -8.63 13.30 -2.30
CA TYR A 104 -7.67 13.69 -3.34
C TYR A 104 -6.39 14.15 -2.66
N LEU A 105 -5.25 13.72 -3.21
CA LEU A 105 -3.93 13.91 -2.65
C LEU A 105 -2.99 14.56 -3.68
N ASP A 106 -2.29 15.59 -3.23
CA ASP A 106 -1.34 16.38 -4.03
C ASP A 106 0.01 16.43 -3.33
N ASN A 107 1.03 16.92 -4.05
CA ASN A 107 2.37 17.17 -3.51
C ASN A 107 2.94 15.92 -2.81
N GLU A 108 2.86 14.77 -3.47
CA GLU A 108 3.39 13.52 -2.94
C GLU A 108 4.92 13.57 -2.90
N GLU A 109 5.47 13.44 -1.70
CA GLU A 109 6.90 13.45 -1.42
C GLU A 109 7.30 12.10 -0.81
N TRP A 110 8.17 11.38 -1.52
CA TRP A 110 8.73 10.12 -1.02
C TRP A 110 9.84 10.37 -0.03
N LEU A 111 9.80 9.65 1.09
CA LEU A 111 10.82 9.71 2.11
C LEU A 111 12.08 9.02 1.57
N ALA A 112 13.22 9.72 1.66
CA ALA A 112 14.52 9.15 1.32
C ALA A 112 14.76 7.84 2.11
N SER A 113 14.41 7.88 3.39
CA SER A 113 14.44 6.74 4.32
C SER A 113 13.02 6.43 4.84
N PRO A 114 12.48 5.23 4.60
CA PRO A 114 11.21 4.80 5.17
C PRO A 114 11.24 4.77 6.71
N ILE A 115 10.12 5.11 7.35
CA ILE A 115 9.99 5.09 8.82
C ILE A 115 9.33 3.79 9.27
N ASP A 116 10.04 3.00 10.08
CA ASP A 116 9.54 1.76 10.66
C ASP A 116 8.77 1.99 11.96
N LEU A 117 7.46 1.81 11.93
CA LEU A 117 6.60 2.09 13.08
C LEU A 117 6.55 0.92 14.08
N VAL A 118 6.39 1.25 15.36
CA VAL A 118 6.16 0.27 16.47
C VAL A 118 4.90 -0.57 16.22
N GLY A 119 3.83 0.08 15.77
CA GLY A 119 2.53 -0.54 15.54
C GLY A 119 2.43 -1.21 14.18
N ARG A 120 2.09 -2.50 14.16
CA ARG A 120 1.73 -3.18 12.90
C ARG A 120 0.26 -2.95 12.60
N SER A 121 0.00 -2.10 11.61
CA SER A 121 -1.34 -1.91 11.04
C SER A 121 -1.37 -2.48 9.62
N TYR A 122 -2.41 -3.25 9.33
CA TYR A 122 -2.59 -4.00 8.08
C TYR A 122 -3.88 -3.58 7.36
N GLY A 123 -3.98 -3.94 6.08
CA GLY A 123 -5.12 -3.69 5.20
C GLY A 123 -5.15 -2.28 4.62
N SER A 124 -6.29 -1.91 4.04
CA SER A 124 -6.57 -0.54 3.56
C SER A 124 -7.35 0.21 4.63
N SER A 125 -6.70 1.13 5.33
CA SER A 125 -7.30 1.85 6.47
C SER A 125 -6.78 3.27 6.59
N TRP A 126 -7.47 4.08 7.40
CA TRP A 126 -7.11 5.47 7.64
C TRP A 126 -7.11 5.78 9.13
N VAL A 127 -6.02 6.37 9.60
CA VAL A 127 -5.82 6.79 10.98
C VAL A 127 -5.77 8.31 11.05
N VAL A 128 -6.55 8.90 11.96
CA VAL A 128 -6.50 10.34 12.25
C VAL A 128 -5.55 10.56 13.41
N LEU A 129 -4.63 11.51 13.25
CA LEU A 129 -3.69 11.96 14.26
C LEU A 129 -4.12 13.37 14.71
N PRO A 130 -4.87 13.49 15.82
CA PRO A 130 -5.50 14.75 16.21
C PRO A 130 -4.52 15.84 16.65
N ASP A 131 -3.33 15.46 17.13
CA ASP A 131 -2.36 16.35 17.76
C ASP A 131 -0.91 15.90 17.54
N SER A 132 0.04 16.77 17.87
CA SER A 132 1.48 16.49 17.69
C SER A 132 1.98 15.29 18.50
N ASP A 133 1.34 14.98 19.62
CA ASP A 133 1.75 13.85 20.46
C ASP A 133 1.32 12.53 19.85
N SER A 134 0.14 12.49 19.21
CA SER A 134 -0.30 11.36 18.41
C SER A 134 0.61 11.12 17.20
N VAL A 135 1.10 12.18 16.55
CA VAL A 135 2.10 12.10 15.48
C VAL A 135 3.41 11.53 16.02
N LYS A 136 3.95 12.09 17.10
CA LYS A 136 5.19 11.58 17.72
C LYS A 136 5.05 10.10 18.06
N ARG A 137 4.01 9.69 18.79
CA ARG A 137 3.78 8.29 19.18
C ARG A 137 3.73 7.34 17.99
N TRP A 138 3.11 7.76 16.89
CA TRP A 138 3.04 6.95 15.68
C TRP A 138 4.37 6.89 14.96
N MET A 139 5.04 8.03 14.79
CA MET A 139 6.27 8.16 14.02
C MET A 139 7.53 7.73 14.79
N THR A 140 7.43 7.42 16.08
CA THR A 140 8.55 6.86 16.83
C THR A 140 8.99 5.54 16.21
N GLU A 141 10.23 5.51 15.74
CA GLU A 141 10.87 4.30 15.25
C GLU A 141 10.92 3.25 16.35
N SER A 142 10.50 2.03 16.02
CA SER A 142 10.74 0.90 16.90
C SER A 142 12.10 0.29 16.60
N LYS A 143 12.93 0.14 17.64
CA LYS A 143 13.84 -1.00 17.71
C LYS A 143 12.98 -2.25 17.91
N ALA A 144 12.42 -2.78 16.82
CA ALA A 144 11.74 -4.06 16.88
C ALA A 144 12.72 -5.07 17.47
N PRO A 145 12.35 -5.85 18.51
CA PRO A 145 13.25 -6.86 19.03
C PRO A 145 13.62 -7.82 17.90
N GLU A 146 14.91 -8.12 17.75
CA GLU A 146 15.39 -9.15 16.84
C GLU A 146 14.74 -10.47 17.23
N LYS A 147 13.70 -10.87 16.48
CA LYS A 147 13.14 -12.22 16.63
C LYS A 147 14.20 -13.20 16.12
N VAL A 148 14.69 -14.05 17.01
CA VAL A 148 15.52 -15.20 16.65
C VAL A 148 14.76 -16.07 15.65
N VAL A 149 15.20 -16.06 14.39
CA VAL A 149 14.63 -16.96 13.37
C VAL A 149 15.38 -18.28 13.47
N LYS A 150 14.68 -19.37 13.81
CA LYS A 150 15.30 -20.69 14.04
C LYS A 150 15.83 -21.33 12.75
N ASP A 151 15.25 -20.99 11.60
CA ASP A 151 15.71 -21.46 10.30
C ASP A 151 16.72 -20.48 9.71
N PRO A 152 17.94 -20.90 9.35
CA PRO A 152 18.95 -20.01 8.77
C PRO A 152 18.48 -19.37 7.46
N ARG A 153 17.54 -19.98 6.74
CA ARG A 153 16.95 -19.43 5.50
C ARG A 153 15.96 -18.31 5.77
N GLY A 154 15.56 -18.11 7.02
CA GLY A 154 14.48 -17.19 7.37
C GLY A 154 13.09 -17.76 7.10
N LEU A 155 12.07 -16.95 7.37
CA LEU A 155 10.67 -17.27 7.06
C LEU A 155 10.49 -17.41 5.54
N ARG A 156 9.70 -18.39 5.07
CA ARG A 156 9.36 -18.50 3.64
C ARG A 156 8.74 -17.22 3.09
N THR A 157 7.79 -16.61 3.80
CA THR A 157 7.17 -15.35 3.37
C THR A 157 8.01 -14.17 3.81
N ALA A 158 8.46 -13.35 2.86
CA ALA A 158 9.15 -12.10 3.13
C ALA A 158 8.29 -11.16 3.99
N ARG A 159 8.91 -10.56 5.02
CA ARG A 159 8.24 -9.56 5.88
C ARG A 159 7.83 -8.34 5.04
N PRO A 160 6.78 -7.59 5.43
CA PRO A 160 6.30 -6.45 4.64
C PRO A 160 7.36 -5.40 4.29
N LYS A 161 8.28 -5.10 5.23
CA LYS A 161 9.42 -4.21 4.97
C LYS A 161 10.30 -4.72 3.82
N LEU A 162 10.74 -5.98 3.90
CA LEU A 162 11.56 -6.60 2.87
C LEU A 162 10.81 -6.72 1.53
N ARG A 163 9.50 -7.00 1.56
CA ARG A 163 8.66 -6.99 0.34
C ARG A 163 8.68 -5.62 -0.33
N PHE A 164 8.49 -4.56 0.44
CA PHE A 164 8.56 -3.19 -0.06
C PHE A 164 9.94 -2.87 -0.66
N GLU A 165 11.03 -3.25 0.02
CA GLU A 165 12.38 -3.02 -0.49
C GLU A 165 12.63 -3.73 -1.84
N VAL A 166 12.15 -4.97 -2.00
CA VAL A 166 12.21 -5.71 -3.27
C VAL A 166 11.43 -4.97 -4.36
N PHE A 167 10.18 -4.59 -4.10
CA PHE A 167 9.35 -3.88 -5.08
C PHE A 167 9.94 -2.54 -5.48
N ARG A 168 10.45 -1.76 -4.52
CA ARG A 168 11.10 -0.47 -4.78
C ARG A 168 12.37 -0.63 -5.62
N ARG A 169 13.23 -1.59 -5.28
CA ARG A 169 14.45 -1.91 -6.04
C ARG A 169 14.10 -2.25 -7.50
N ASP A 170 13.06 -3.06 -7.68
CA ASP A 170 12.63 -3.57 -8.98
C ASP A 170 11.70 -2.62 -9.73
N SER A 171 11.56 -1.38 -9.24
CA SER A 171 10.71 -0.34 -9.84
C SER A 171 9.27 -0.77 -10.05
N TYR A 172 8.74 -1.63 -9.16
CA TYR A 172 7.40 -2.19 -9.25
C TYR A 172 7.12 -2.87 -10.60
N LYS A 173 8.14 -3.54 -11.15
CA LYS A 173 8.06 -4.31 -12.40
C LYS A 173 8.47 -5.76 -12.17
N CYS A 174 7.74 -6.68 -12.79
CA CYS A 174 8.12 -8.07 -12.88
C CYS A 174 9.50 -8.19 -13.54
N GLN A 175 10.46 -8.77 -12.83
CA GLN A 175 11.83 -8.94 -13.32
C GLN A 175 11.95 -10.03 -14.39
N TYR A 176 10.89 -10.82 -14.61
CA TYR A 176 10.86 -11.86 -15.62
C TYR A 176 10.26 -11.40 -16.95
N CYS A 177 9.26 -10.51 -16.93
CA CYS A 177 8.51 -10.12 -18.14
C CYS A 177 8.24 -8.62 -18.30
N GLY A 178 8.63 -7.79 -17.34
CA GLY A 178 8.50 -6.33 -17.40
C GLY A 178 7.11 -5.77 -17.05
N ARG A 179 6.08 -6.61 -16.87
CA ARG A 179 4.74 -6.19 -16.43
C ARG A 179 4.78 -5.43 -15.10
N ALA A 180 3.98 -4.38 -14.96
CA ALA A 180 4.04 -3.45 -13.84
C ALA A 180 2.74 -3.39 -13.03
N ALA A 181 2.84 -2.94 -11.78
CA ALA A 181 1.67 -2.49 -11.02
C ALA A 181 1.20 -1.11 -11.55
N PRO A 182 -0.11 -0.80 -11.49
CA PRO A 182 -1.18 -1.54 -10.83
C PRO A 182 -1.84 -2.60 -11.74
N GLU A 183 -1.54 -2.55 -13.04
CA GLU A 183 -2.18 -3.34 -14.09
C GLU A 183 -2.04 -4.85 -13.86
N TYR A 184 -0.92 -5.27 -13.26
CA TYR A 184 -0.65 -6.65 -12.92
C TYR A 184 -0.29 -6.79 -11.45
N PRO A 185 -0.99 -7.67 -10.69
CA PRO A 185 -0.62 -7.98 -9.31
C PRO A 185 0.80 -8.52 -9.23
N LEU A 186 1.58 -7.94 -8.30
CA LEU A 186 2.98 -8.29 -8.09
C LEU A 186 3.18 -9.08 -6.80
N HIS A 187 4.08 -10.04 -6.87
CA HIS A 187 4.51 -10.90 -5.78
C HIS A 187 6.02 -10.82 -5.60
N VAL A 188 6.47 -11.20 -4.42
CA VAL A 188 7.90 -11.45 -4.18
C VAL A 188 8.16 -12.93 -4.37
N ASP A 189 9.03 -13.26 -5.30
CA ASP A 189 9.48 -14.61 -5.62
C ASP A 189 10.94 -14.80 -5.21
N HIS A 190 11.31 -16.04 -4.88
CA HIS A 190 12.70 -16.40 -4.57
C HIS A 190 13.42 -16.88 -5.84
N ILE A 191 14.57 -16.29 -6.16
CA ILE A 191 15.40 -16.71 -7.31
C ILE A 191 15.77 -18.20 -7.16
N LEU A 192 16.41 -18.56 -6.03
CA LEU A 192 16.50 -19.95 -5.56
C LEU A 192 15.28 -20.23 -4.67
N PRO A 193 14.38 -21.16 -5.05
CA PRO A 193 13.18 -21.44 -4.27
C PRO A 193 13.50 -21.79 -2.81
N TRP A 194 12.68 -21.28 -1.89
CA TRP A 194 12.84 -21.56 -0.46
C TRP A 194 12.83 -23.08 -0.15
N SER A 195 11.99 -23.84 -0.86
CA SER A 195 11.91 -25.30 -0.76
C SER A 195 13.18 -26.02 -1.22
N LYS A 196 14.07 -25.35 -1.97
CA LYS A 196 15.37 -25.83 -2.44
C LYS A 196 16.55 -25.21 -1.69
N GLY A 197 16.29 -24.63 -0.52
CA GLY A 197 17.34 -24.06 0.34
C GLY A 197 17.57 -22.56 0.17
N GLY A 198 16.79 -21.87 -0.66
CA GLY A 198 16.92 -20.42 -0.84
C GLY A 198 16.53 -19.62 0.41
N GLU A 199 17.37 -18.64 0.73
CA GLU A 199 17.15 -17.72 1.85
C GLU A 199 16.16 -16.61 1.50
N THR A 200 15.39 -16.12 2.48
CA THR A 200 14.50 -14.97 2.34
C THR A 200 15.25 -13.68 2.66
N VAL A 201 16.10 -13.26 1.71
CA VAL A 201 16.98 -12.10 1.81
C VAL A 201 16.93 -11.30 0.52
N ILE A 202 17.17 -9.99 0.58
CA ILE A 202 17.02 -9.07 -0.57
C ILE A 202 17.69 -9.58 -1.85
N LYS A 203 18.90 -10.16 -1.74
CA LYS A 203 19.67 -10.72 -2.86
C LYS A 203 19.04 -11.94 -3.55
N ASN A 204 18.18 -12.69 -2.86
CA ASN A 204 17.53 -13.90 -3.39
C ASN A 204 16.04 -13.65 -3.70
N LEU A 205 15.56 -12.41 -3.57
CA LEU A 205 14.17 -12.06 -3.80
C LEU A 205 14.05 -11.12 -5.00
N VAL A 206 13.01 -11.32 -5.81
CA VAL A 206 12.67 -10.49 -6.97
C VAL A 206 11.16 -10.28 -7.06
N THR A 207 10.78 -9.23 -7.76
CA THR A 207 9.39 -8.91 -8.10
C THR A 207 8.94 -9.76 -9.28
N ALA A 208 7.80 -10.44 -9.16
CA ALA A 208 7.22 -11.30 -10.18
C ALA A 208 5.71 -11.06 -10.31
N CYS A 209 5.17 -11.00 -11.53
CA CYS A 209 3.71 -11.01 -11.71
C CYS A 209 3.14 -12.39 -11.39
N SER A 210 1.82 -12.47 -11.14
CA SER A 210 1.14 -13.75 -10.82
C SER A 210 1.45 -14.86 -11.83
N GLU A 211 1.41 -14.58 -13.13
CA GLU A 211 1.68 -15.58 -14.17
C GLU A 211 3.11 -16.12 -14.13
N CYS A 212 4.12 -15.25 -14.05
CA CYS A 212 5.50 -15.70 -14.00
C CYS A 212 5.82 -16.41 -12.69
N ASN A 213 5.29 -15.93 -11.56
CA ASN A 213 5.48 -16.57 -10.26
C ASN A 213 4.90 -17.99 -10.22
N LEU A 214 3.65 -18.15 -10.68
CA LEU A 214 3.01 -19.47 -10.80
C LEU A 214 3.71 -20.36 -11.82
N GLY A 215 4.10 -19.79 -12.96
CA GLY A 215 4.83 -20.50 -14.01
C GLY A 215 6.16 -21.03 -13.53
N LYS A 216 6.98 -20.23 -12.83
CA LYS A 216 8.26 -20.68 -12.27
C LYS A 216 8.08 -21.77 -11.21
N SER A 217 7.11 -21.61 -10.31
CA SER A 217 6.83 -22.56 -9.23
C SER A 217 8.10 -22.82 -8.40
N ASN A 218 8.50 -24.09 -8.19
CA ASN A 218 9.70 -24.46 -7.44
C ASN A 218 10.96 -24.62 -8.30
N ARG A 219 11.01 -23.99 -9.48
CA ARG A 219 12.20 -23.97 -10.35
C ARG A 219 13.06 -22.74 -10.03
N PRO A 220 14.39 -22.83 -10.12
CA PRO A 220 15.26 -21.66 -10.07
C PRO A 220 15.03 -20.75 -11.28
N ALA A 221 15.18 -19.44 -11.09
CA ALA A 221 15.19 -18.44 -12.15
C ALA A 221 16.59 -18.25 -12.73
#